data_AF-A0A663AAT2-F1
#
_entry.id   AF-A0A663AAT2-F1
#
_cell.length_a   1.000
_cell.length_b   1.000
_cell.length_c   1.000
_cell.angle_alpha   90.00
_cell.angle_beta   90.00
_cell.angle_gamma   90.00
#
_symmetry.space_group_name_H-M   'P 1'
#
loop_
_entity.id
_entity.type
_entity.pdbx_description
1 polymer ?
#
loop_
_entity_poly.entity_id
_entity_poly.type
_entity_poly.pdbx_seq_one_letter_code
_entity_poly.pdbx_strand_id
1 'polypeptide(L)'
;MNRGAIAHFADASGEIDDSGFPKPHYEDGEKLLSSLEVRNPTVLTFDAYTDGESIRWNRGRAAKEHVEDAKSTEIHRDGRIDVGTDGTRVRAEVTDVLHVQDEFIVTQNTECDFAHSLVEDATGGEVVDTRLDLRGFVNDYPEVKYSLGGFYDRDAAADKEVSIGHLNKDEHARENIDSAKINRLGIENFSYNGRSLDFLITESGYVDIYDSNVDTTEFVQFLHDIVMPHVSN
;
A
#
# COMPACT_ATOMS: atom_id res chain seq x y z
N MET A 1 2.17 -1.53 11.87
CA MET A 1 1.91 -0.93 10.56
C MET A 1 0.43 -0.62 10.55
N ASN A 2 0.06 0.63 10.28
CA ASN A 2 -1.33 1.10 10.22
C ASN A 2 -1.63 1.80 8.88
N ARG A 3 -0.73 1.66 7.92
CA ARG A 3 -0.80 2.22 6.58
C ARG A 3 0.07 1.43 5.60
N GLY A 4 -0.28 1.45 4.33
CA GLY A 4 0.50 0.85 3.25
C GLY A 4 -0.32 0.62 1.99
N ALA A 5 0.37 0.20 0.92
CA ALA A 5 -0.23 -0.18 -0.35
C ALA A 5 -0.45 -1.68 -0.40
N ILE A 6 -1.64 -2.09 -0.83
CA ILE A 6 -2.07 -3.48 -0.93
C ILE A 6 -1.78 -3.99 -2.34
N ALA A 7 -1.23 -5.20 -2.42
CA ALA A 7 -1.27 -6.04 -3.61
C ALA A 7 -1.84 -7.40 -3.19
N HIS A 8 -2.54 -8.11 -4.08
CA HIS A 8 -3.18 -9.39 -3.77
C HIS A 8 -2.51 -10.53 -4.53
N PHE A 9 -2.68 -11.75 -4.03
CA PHE A 9 -2.24 -12.93 -4.76
C PHE A 9 -3.28 -13.33 -5.83
N ALA A 10 -2.82 -13.57 -7.05
CA ALA A 10 -3.69 -14.06 -8.13
C ALA A 10 -3.98 -15.57 -8.01
N ASP A 11 -3.12 -16.29 -7.28
CA ASP A 11 -3.22 -17.72 -7.00
C ASP A 11 -2.85 -18.03 -5.54
N ALA A 12 -2.95 -19.30 -5.13
CA ALA A 12 -2.60 -19.70 -3.78
C ALA A 12 -1.10 -19.46 -3.53
N SER A 13 -0.77 -18.91 -2.36
CA SER A 13 0.60 -18.57 -1.99
C SER A 13 1.11 -19.47 -0.86
N GLY A 14 2.37 -19.89 -0.98
CA GLY A 14 3.03 -20.61 0.10
C GLY A 14 3.27 -19.74 1.34
N GLU A 15 3.69 -20.38 2.43
CA GLU A 15 4.39 -19.64 3.48
C GLU A 15 5.65 -18.99 2.89
N ILE A 16 5.99 -17.77 3.33
CA ILE A 16 7.25 -17.13 2.92
C ILE A 16 8.43 -17.99 3.40
N ASP A 17 9.24 -18.49 2.47
CA ASP A 17 10.55 -19.09 2.74
C ASP A 17 11.65 -18.05 2.46
N ASP A 18 12.14 -17.40 3.52
CA ASP A 18 13.20 -16.41 3.41
C ASP A 18 14.62 -17.01 3.51
N SER A 19 14.76 -18.34 3.63
CA SER A 19 16.06 -19.01 3.79
C SER A 19 16.99 -18.88 2.56
N GLY A 20 16.40 -18.55 1.40
CA GLY A 20 17.12 -18.30 0.16
C GLY A 20 17.75 -16.92 0.04
N PHE A 21 17.53 -15.99 0.99
CA PHE A 21 18.03 -14.62 0.95
C PHE A 21 19.30 -14.42 1.80
N PRO A 22 20.17 -13.43 1.44
CA PRO A 22 20.07 -12.54 0.29
C PRO A 22 20.39 -13.24 -1.03
N LYS A 23 19.71 -12.83 -2.11
CA LYS A 23 19.93 -13.32 -3.47
C LYS A 23 20.73 -12.30 -4.30
N PRO A 24 21.72 -12.75 -5.09
CA PRO A 24 22.44 -11.85 -5.98
C PRO A 24 21.61 -11.54 -7.23
N HIS A 25 21.68 -10.29 -7.70
CA HIS A 25 21.24 -9.87 -9.03
C HIS A 25 22.31 -9.04 -9.72
N TYR A 26 22.10 -8.73 -11.00
CA TYR A 26 23.04 -7.93 -11.79
C TYR A 26 22.33 -6.75 -12.43
N GLU A 27 22.92 -5.56 -12.30
CA GLU A 27 22.43 -4.30 -12.86
C GLU A 27 23.66 -3.52 -13.36
N ASP A 28 23.65 -3.06 -14.61
CA ASP A 28 24.80 -2.36 -15.25
C ASP A 28 26.17 -3.07 -15.13
N GLY A 29 26.14 -4.41 -15.07
CA GLY A 29 27.34 -5.25 -14.92
C GLY A 29 27.87 -5.38 -13.49
N GLU A 30 27.28 -4.67 -12.54
CA GLU A 30 27.57 -4.78 -11.11
C GLU A 30 26.76 -5.90 -10.47
N LYS A 31 27.39 -6.62 -9.53
CA LYS A 31 26.70 -7.64 -8.72
C LYS A 31 26.11 -6.98 -7.48
N LEU A 32 24.79 -7.02 -7.37
CA LEU A 32 24.01 -6.42 -6.30
C LEU A 32 23.28 -7.50 -5.48
N LEU A 33 22.68 -7.09 -4.37
CA LEU A 33 21.92 -7.95 -3.48
C LEU A 33 20.46 -7.52 -3.33
N SER A 34 19.58 -8.52 -3.25
CA SER A 34 18.21 -8.37 -2.78
C SER A 34 17.98 -9.26 -1.57
N SER A 35 17.18 -8.80 -0.60
CA SER A 35 16.90 -9.54 0.63
C SER A 35 15.45 -9.39 1.04
N LEU A 36 14.85 -10.48 1.49
CA LEU A 36 13.59 -10.52 2.22
C LEU A 36 13.89 -11.13 3.59
N GLU A 37 13.35 -10.55 4.65
CA GLU A 37 13.44 -11.06 6.01
C GLU A 37 12.05 -11.00 6.62
N VAL A 38 11.49 -12.13 7.05
CA VAL A 38 10.20 -12.16 7.74
C VAL A 38 10.33 -12.73 9.15
N ARG A 39 9.44 -12.28 10.03
CA ARG A 39 9.31 -12.87 11.38
C ARG A 39 8.38 -14.06 11.33
N ASN A 40 8.46 -14.89 12.38
CA ASN A 40 7.55 -16.02 12.57
C ASN A 40 6.08 -15.60 12.38
N PRO A 41 5.27 -16.42 11.69
CA PRO A 41 3.88 -16.09 11.43
C PRO A 41 3.08 -15.96 12.71
N THR A 42 2.18 -14.98 12.71
CA THR A 42 1.12 -14.81 13.70
C THR A 42 -0.17 -15.38 13.11
N VAL A 43 -0.89 -16.17 13.89
CA VAL A 43 -2.21 -16.70 13.52
C VAL A 43 -3.27 -15.90 14.25
N LEU A 44 -4.21 -15.33 13.51
CA LEU A 44 -5.41 -14.73 14.03
C LEU A 44 -6.56 -15.70 13.83
N THR A 45 -7.26 -16.03 14.91
CA THR A 45 -8.47 -16.85 14.86
C THR A 45 -9.66 -15.96 15.18
N PHE A 46 -10.69 -15.98 14.32
CA PHE A 46 -11.90 -15.21 14.51
C PHE A 46 -12.93 -16.04 15.29
N ASP A 47 -13.22 -15.65 16.53
CA ASP A 47 -13.97 -16.48 17.49
C ASP A 47 -15.51 -16.30 17.44
N ALA A 48 -16.12 -15.69 16.42
CA ALA A 48 -17.58 -15.43 16.52
C ALA A 48 -18.43 -15.39 15.24
N TYR A 49 -17.89 -15.16 14.04
CA TYR A 49 -18.75 -14.87 12.87
C TYR A 49 -18.33 -15.50 11.53
N THR A 50 -17.13 -16.04 11.44
CA THR A 50 -16.65 -16.87 10.34
C THR A 50 -16.38 -18.28 10.89
N ASP A 51 -16.53 -19.32 10.06
CA ASP A 51 -16.63 -20.73 10.43
C ASP A 51 -15.31 -21.34 10.97
N GLY A 52 -14.70 -20.71 11.99
CA GLY A 52 -13.35 -21.03 12.47
C GLY A 52 -12.24 -20.58 11.54
N GLU A 53 -12.51 -19.59 10.67
CA GLU A 53 -11.52 -19.07 9.73
C GLU A 53 -10.35 -18.45 10.49
N SER A 54 -9.14 -18.80 10.08
CA SER A 54 -7.92 -18.29 10.68
C SER A 54 -7.06 -17.64 9.62
N ILE A 55 -6.73 -16.38 9.83
CA ILE A 55 -5.83 -15.64 8.96
C ILE A 55 -4.42 -15.79 9.52
N ARG A 56 -3.50 -16.24 8.67
CA ARG A 56 -2.09 -16.28 9.01
C ARG A 56 -1.39 -15.11 8.34
N TRP A 57 -0.72 -14.30 9.14
CA TRP A 57 0.06 -13.18 8.63
C TRP A 57 1.45 -13.13 9.25
N ASN A 58 2.39 -12.54 8.54
CA ASN A 58 3.73 -12.25 9.04
C ASN A 58 4.17 -10.84 8.62
N ARG A 59 5.15 -10.30 9.35
CA ARG A 59 5.74 -8.99 9.07
C ARG A 59 7.23 -9.14 8.88
N GLY A 60 7.75 -8.41 7.91
CA GLY A 60 9.13 -8.44 7.52
C GLY A 60 9.60 -7.13 6.90
N ARG A 61 10.72 -7.24 6.19
CA ARG A 61 11.33 -6.18 5.40
C ARG A 61 11.85 -6.76 4.10
N ALA A 62 11.63 -6.02 3.03
CA ALA A 62 12.27 -6.25 1.75
C ALA A 62 13.30 -5.16 1.50
N ALA A 63 14.42 -5.52 0.90
CA ALA A 63 15.46 -4.61 0.47
C ALA A 63 16.03 -5.02 -0.89
N LYS A 64 16.33 -4.05 -1.74
CA LYS A 64 17.00 -4.27 -3.02
C LYS A 64 18.03 -3.19 -3.29
N GLU A 65 19.23 -3.60 -3.64
CA GLU A 65 20.28 -2.71 -4.12
C GLU A 65 20.06 -2.35 -5.59
N HIS A 66 20.32 -1.09 -5.92
CA HIS A 66 20.25 -0.52 -7.26
C HIS A 66 21.48 0.33 -7.56
N VAL A 67 21.84 0.44 -8.83
CA VAL A 67 22.84 1.41 -9.30
C VAL A 67 22.13 2.72 -9.58
N GLU A 68 22.61 3.80 -8.96
CA GLU A 68 22.16 5.16 -9.27
C GLU A 68 23.31 5.98 -9.84
N ASP A 69 23.02 6.78 -10.87
CA ASP A 69 23.91 7.81 -11.37
C ASP A 69 24.13 8.88 -10.30
N ALA A 70 25.36 8.96 -9.79
CA ALA A 70 25.83 10.00 -8.91
C ALA A 70 26.58 11.07 -9.71
N LYS A 71 25.98 12.25 -9.80
CA LYS A 71 26.67 13.45 -10.28
C LYS A 71 27.40 14.11 -9.12
N SER A 72 28.70 14.31 -9.25
CA SER A 72 29.44 15.14 -8.29
C SER A 72 29.20 16.62 -8.60
N THR A 73 28.93 17.44 -7.58
CA THR A 73 28.83 18.89 -7.73
C THR A 73 29.83 19.53 -6.77
N GLU A 74 30.77 20.30 -7.30
CA GLU A 74 31.76 21.05 -6.55
C GLU A 74 31.47 22.55 -6.67
N ILE A 75 31.37 23.25 -5.54
CA ILE A 75 31.26 24.71 -5.50
C ILE A 75 32.61 25.26 -5.06
N HIS A 76 33.29 25.94 -5.98
CA HIS A 76 34.59 26.54 -5.75
C HIS A 76 34.47 27.80 -4.89
N ARG A 77 35.57 28.20 -4.24
CA ARG A 77 35.62 29.40 -3.38
C ARG A 77 35.36 30.71 -4.13
N ASP A 78 35.51 30.70 -5.46
CA ASP A 78 35.20 31.83 -6.34
C ASP A 78 33.74 31.86 -6.82
N GLY A 79 32.93 30.90 -6.37
CA GLY A 79 31.52 30.77 -6.75
C GLY A 79 31.27 30.01 -8.05
N ARG A 80 32.32 29.46 -8.70
CA ARG A 80 32.13 28.56 -9.84
C ARG A 80 31.51 27.24 -9.36
N ILE A 81 30.55 26.72 -10.12
CA ILE A 81 29.95 25.41 -9.90
C ILE A 81 30.44 24.49 -11.01
N ASP A 82 31.17 23.45 -10.62
CA ASP A 82 31.55 22.37 -11.53
C ASP A 82 30.66 21.16 -11.23
N VAL A 83 29.92 20.70 -12.24
CA VAL A 83 29.22 19.42 -12.19
C VAL A 83 30.17 18.41 -12.82
N GLY A 84 30.80 17.59 -11.97
CA GLY A 84 31.70 16.52 -12.41
C GLY A 84 30.93 15.40 -13.12
N THR A 85 31.66 14.60 -13.88
CA THR A 85 31.12 13.49 -14.64
C THR A 85 30.74 12.29 -13.77
N ASP A 86 29.88 11.47 -14.35
CA ASP A 86 29.08 10.40 -13.75
C ASP A 86 29.92 9.40 -12.94
N GLY A 87 29.55 9.18 -11.68
CA GLY A 87 29.95 8.02 -10.90
C GLY A 87 28.72 7.17 -10.63
N THR A 88 28.88 5.87 -10.45
CA THR A 88 27.79 5.00 -9.98
C THR A 88 27.86 4.89 -8.46
N ARG A 89 26.70 4.94 -7.81
CA ARG A 89 26.56 4.59 -6.39
C ARG A 89 25.57 3.44 -6.24
N VAL A 90 25.88 2.51 -5.35
CA VAL A 90 24.91 1.50 -4.94
C VAL A 90 24.03 2.09 -3.83
N ARG A 91 22.72 2.03 -4.01
CA ARG A 91 21.74 2.43 -3.00
C ARG A 91 20.80 1.27 -2.73
N ALA A 92 20.56 1.00 -1.45
CA ALA A 92 19.51 0.07 -1.05
C ALA A 92 18.18 0.81 -0.91
N GLU A 93 17.17 0.34 -1.63
CA GLU A 93 15.77 0.61 -1.33
C GLU A 93 15.29 -0.40 -0.27
N VAL A 94 14.48 0.06 0.69
CA VAL A 94 13.98 -0.76 1.79
C VAL A 94 12.52 -0.42 2.05
N THR A 95 11.69 -1.45 2.23
CA THR A 95 10.28 -1.32 2.59
C THR A 95 9.91 -2.33 3.67
N ASP A 96 9.00 -1.95 4.56
CA ASP A 96 8.37 -2.92 5.46
C ASP A 96 7.35 -3.73 4.64
N VAL A 97 7.29 -5.04 4.89
CA VAL A 97 6.34 -5.96 4.24
C VAL A 97 5.44 -6.58 5.29
N LEU A 98 4.16 -6.64 5.00
CA LEU A 98 3.17 -7.45 5.70
C LEU A 98 2.66 -8.47 4.69
N HIS A 99 2.61 -9.74 5.06
CA HIS A 99 2.11 -10.80 4.20
C HIS A 99 0.98 -11.51 4.92
N VAL A 100 -0.16 -11.60 4.27
CA VAL A 100 -1.32 -12.39 4.67
C VAL A 100 -1.40 -13.55 3.70
N GLN A 101 -1.23 -14.77 4.22
CA GLN A 101 -1.10 -15.97 3.41
C GLN A 101 -2.34 -16.18 2.55
N ASP A 102 -2.15 -16.53 1.28
CA ASP A 102 -3.20 -16.80 0.29
C ASP A 102 -4.12 -15.61 -0.03
N GLU A 103 -3.84 -14.40 0.48
CA GLU A 103 -4.72 -13.24 0.32
C GLU A 103 -4.01 -12.03 -0.27
N PHE A 104 -3.15 -11.37 0.53
CA PHE A 104 -2.56 -10.10 0.14
C PHE A 104 -1.24 -9.79 0.84
N ILE A 105 -0.50 -8.85 0.25
CA ILE A 105 0.66 -8.21 0.86
C ILE A 105 0.41 -6.72 1.04
N VAL A 106 1.13 -6.14 1.99
CA VAL A 106 1.16 -4.69 2.20
C VAL A 106 2.59 -4.20 2.25
N THR A 107 2.89 -3.21 1.41
CA THR A 107 4.17 -2.49 1.37
C THR A 107 3.98 -1.04 1.81
N GLN A 108 5.06 -0.29 2.05
CA GLN A 108 4.93 1.09 2.53
C GLN A 108 4.25 2.05 1.53
N ASN A 109 4.34 1.78 0.23
CA ASN A 109 3.79 2.59 -0.84
C ASN A 109 3.57 1.74 -2.12
N THR A 110 2.87 2.30 -3.10
CA THR A 110 2.50 1.62 -4.36
C THR A 110 3.65 1.46 -5.35
N GLU A 111 4.85 1.96 -5.04
CA GLU A 111 6.02 1.94 -5.94
C GLU A 111 7.01 0.82 -5.53
N CYS A 112 6.63 -0.04 -4.58
CA CYS A 112 7.47 -1.10 -4.02
C CYS A 112 7.45 -2.40 -4.85
N ASP A 113 7.45 -2.33 -6.18
CA ASP A 113 7.37 -3.50 -7.08
C ASP A 113 8.48 -4.53 -6.80
N PHE A 114 9.65 -4.05 -6.37
CA PHE A 114 10.75 -4.94 -5.99
C PHE A 114 10.38 -5.86 -4.83
N ALA A 115 9.56 -5.40 -3.89
CA ALA A 115 9.12 -6.21 -2.76
C ALA A 115 8.10 -7.25 -3.20
N HIS A 116 7.26 -6.93 -4.19
CA HIS A 116 6.32 -7.89 -4.80
C HIS A 116 7.11 -9.06 -5.38
N SER A 117 8.10 -8.78 -6.24
CA SER A 117 8.95 -9.83 -6.83
C SER A 117 9.70 -10.69 -5.81
N LEU A 118 10.13 -10.10 -4.69
CA LEU A 118 10.80 -10.86 -3.62
C LEU A 118 9.83 -11.77 -2.87
N VAL A 119 8.58 -11.34 -2.68
CA VAL A 119 7.53 -12.18 -2.07
C VAL A 119 7.11 -13.29 -3.02
N GLU A 120 6.94 -13.00 -4.31
CA GLU A 120 6.61 -14.02 -5.33
C GLU A 120 7.67 -15.14 -5.35
N ASP A 121 8.95 -14.77 -5.34
CA ASP A 121 10.08 -15.71 -5.31
C ASP A 121 10.17 -16.50 -3.99
N ALA A 122 9.70 -15.93 -2.87
CA ALA A 122 9.70 -16.59 -1.57
C ALA A 122 8.47 -17.47 -1.30
N THR A 123 7.35 -17.23 -2.00
CA THR A 123 6.07 -17.91 -1.78
C THR A 123 5.67 -18.83 -2.95
N GLY A 124 6.21 -18.57 -4.14
CA GLY A 124 5.80 -19.20 -5.39
C GLY A 124 4.48 -18.71 -5.97
N GLY A 125 3.77 -17.78 -5.32
CA GLY A 125 2.53 -17.19 -5.81
C GLY A 125 2.76 -15.92 -6.62
N GLU A 126 1.84 -15.59 -7.51
CA GLU A 126 1.85 -14.36 -8.33
C GLU A 126 1.20 -13.21 -7.56
N VAL A 127 1.90 -12.07 -7.47
CA VAL A 127 1.44 -10.87 -6.77
C VAL A 127 1.01 -9.83 -7.79
N VAL A 128 -0.22 -9.35 -7.66
CA VAL A 128 -0.82 -8.38 -8.59
C VAL A 128 -1.23 -7.12 -7.83
N ASP A 129 -0.93 -5.96 -8.41
CA ASP A 129 -1.36 -4.68 -7.87
C ASP A 129 -2.89 -4.62 -7.75
N THR A 130 -3.35 -4.16 -6.60
CA THR A 130 -4.79 -4.06 -6.31
C THR A 130 -5.37 -2.76 -6.86
N ARG A 131 -6.60 -2.86 -7.40
CA ARG A 131 -7.49 -1.71 -7.56
C ARG A 131 -8.71 -1.82 -6.68
N LEU A 132 -9.06 -0.75 -5.99
CA LEU A 132 -10.23 -0.71 -5.11
C LEU A 132 -11.43 -0.06 -5.81
N ASP A 133 -12.58 -0.73 -5.76
CA ASP A 133 -13.87 -0.16 -6.11
C ASP A 133 -14.36 0.78 -5.00
N LEU A 134 -13.89 2.03 -5.06
CA LEU A 134 -14.29 3.06 -4.11
C LEU A 134 -15.78 3.42 -4.21
N ARG A 135 -16.44 3.14 -5.34
CA ARG A 135 -17.89 3.36 -5.47
C ARG A 135 -18.66 2.26 -4.76
N GLY A 136 -18.24 1.01 -4.91
CA GLY A 136 -18.71 -0.12 -4.12
C GLY A 136 -18.59 0.16 -2.62
N PHE A 137 -17.43 0.64 -2.17
CA PHE A 137 -17.21 1.05 -0.78
C PHE A 137 -18.24 2.08 -0.29
N VAL A 138 -18.48 3.15 -1.06
CA VAL A 138 -19.48 4.17 -0.70
C VAL A 138 -20.90 3.59 -0.62
N ASN A 139 -21.24 2.66 -1.51
CA ASN A 139 -22.56 2.04 -1.55
C ASN A 139 -22.81 1.13 -0.34
N ASP A 140 -21.78 0.42 0.12
CA ASP A 140 -21.89 -0.50 1.26
C ASP A 140 -21.90 0.25 2.61
N TYR A 141 -21.36 1.48 2.63
CA TYR A 141 -21.29 2.33 3.83
C TYR A 141 -21.90 3.73 3.62
N PRO A 142 -23.21 3.83 3.33
CA PRO A 142 -23.86 5.10 2.94
C PRO A 142 -23.94 6.14 4.07
N GLU A 143 -23.83 5.72 5.33
CA GLU A 143 -23.88 6.59 6.51
C GLU A 143 -22.53 7.21 6.90
N VAL A 144 -21.44 6.81 6.24
CA VAL A 144 -20.10 7.26 6.54
C VAL A 144 -19.90 8.73 6.17
N LYS A 145 -19.12 9.42 7.00
CA LYS A 145 -18.74 10.81 6.76
C LYS A 145 -17.43 10.86 5.99
N TYR A 146 -17.37 11.72 5.00
CA TYR A 146 -16.19 11.90 4.17
C TYR A 146 -15.51 13.25 4.48
N SER A 147 -14.21 13.20 4.77
CA SER A 147 -13.33 14.35 4.96
C SER A 147 -12.61 14.78 3.69
N LEU A 148 -12.48 13.87 2.72
CA LEU A 148 -11.68 14.06 1.51
C LEU A 148 -12.23 13.20 0.38
N GLY A 149 -12.20 13.75 -0.84
CA GLY A 149 -12.63 13.06 -2.05
C GLY A 149 -11.78 13.54 -3.22
N GLY A 150 -11.16 12.61 -3.95
CA GLY A 150 -10.49 12.91 -5.20
C GLY A 150 -11.28 12.32 -6.36
N PHE A 151 -11.54 13.16 -7.36
CA PHE A 151 -12.43 12.86 -8.47
C PHE A 151 -11.71 13.05 -9.81
N TYR A 152 -12.06 12.24 -10.79
CA TYR A 152 -11.55 12.35 -12.15
C TYR A 152 -12.60 11.94 -13.20
N ASP A 153 -12.30 12.17 -14.48
CA ASP A 153 -13.16 11.82 -15.62
C ASP A 153 -14.54 12.50 -15.51
N ARG A 154 -14.51 13.82 -15.26
CA ARG A 154 -15.71 14.65 -15.13
C ARG A 154 -16.04 15.29 -16.49
N ASP A 155 -17.33 15.32 -16.82
CA ASP A 155 -17.88 16.15 -17.91
C ASP A 155 -17.88 17.65 -17.51
N ALA A 156 -16.71 18.16 -17.13
CA ALA A 156 -16.47 19.52 -16.66
C ALA A 156 -15.16 20.09 -17.23
N ALA A 157 -14.95 21.41 -17.07
CA ALA A 157 -13.74 22.08 -17.58
C ALA A 157 -12.44 21.61 -16.91
N ALA A 158 -12.53 21.01 -15.72
CA ALA A 158 -11.41 20.40 -15.01
C ALA A 158 -11.64 18.89 -14.87
N ASP A 159 -10.74 18.12 -15.49
CA ASP A 159 -10.77 16.65 -15.52
C ASP A 159 -10.42 16.01 -14.16
N LYS A 160 -9.82 16.77 -13.23
CA LYS A 160 -9.46 16.29 -11.89
C LYS A 160 -9.80 17.32 -10.82
N GLU A 161 -10.36 16.87 -9.70
CA GLU A 161 -10.68 17.70 -8.53
C GLU A 161 -10.30 16.98 -7.24
N VAL A 162 -9.90 17.73 -6.21
CA VAL A 162 -9.78 17.25 -4.84
C VAL A 162 -10.61 18.17 -3.95
N SER A 163 -11.56 17.59 -3.22
CA SER A 163 -12.38 18.28 -2.23
C SER A 163 -11.96 17.85 -0.82
N ILE A 164 -11.88 18.80 0.11
CA ILE A 164 -11.48 18.59 1.52
C ILE A 164 -12.48 19.28 2.44
N GLY A 165 -12.86 18.63 3.53
CA GLY A 165 -13.82 19.10 4.52
C GLY A 165 -14.98 18.11 4.68
N HIS A 166 -16.06 18.53 5.36
CA HIS A 166 -17.23 17.68 5.56
C HIS A 166 -18.05 17.53 4.27
N LEU A 167 -17.63 16.62 3.38
CA LEU A 167 -18.17 16.52 2.02
C LEU A 167 -19.66 16.16 2.01
N ASN A 168 -20.16 15.45 3.02
CA ASN A 168 -21.58 15.12 3.13
C ASN A 168 -22.49 16.36 3.30
N LYS A 169 -21.93 17.51 3.71
CA LYS A 169 -22.66 18.78 3.88
C LYS A 169 -22.56 19.69 2.65
N ASP A 170 -21.67 19.37 1.72
CA ASP A 170 -21.47 20.13 0.48
C ASP A 170 -22.22 19.42 -0.64
N GLU A 171 -23.27 20.05 -1.16
CA GLU A 171 -24.12 19.50 -2.22
C GLU A 171 -23.32 19.22 -3.49
N HIS A 172 -22.37 20.08 -3.85
CA HIS A 172 -21.50 19.88 -5.01
C HIS A 172 -20.51 18.72 -4.79
N ALA A 173 -19.96 18.59 -3.59
CA ALA A 173 -19.10 17.45 -3.26
C ALA A 173 -19.87 16.12 -3.26
N ARG A 174 -21.11 16.11 -2.76
CA ARG A 174 -22.01 14.95 -2.84
C ARG A 174 -22.33 14.56 -4.27
N GLU A 175 -22.69 15.52 -5.11
CA GLU A 175 -22.92 15.26 -6.54
C GLU A 175 -21.69 14.63 -7.20
N ASN A 176 -20.47 15.08 -6.85
CA ASN A 176 -19.24 14.49 -7.36
C ASN A 176 -19.01 13.05 -6.87
N ILE A 177 -19.27 12.78 -5.58
CA ILE A 177 -19.23 11.40 -5.06
C ILE A 177 -20.22 10.50 -5.80
N ASP A 178 -21.37 11.05 -6.21
CA ASP A 178 -22.43 10.29 -6.86
C ASP A 178 -22.26 10.08 -8.37
N SER A 179 -21.54 10.99 -9.04
CA SER A 179 -21.49 11.04 -10.52
C SER A 179 -20.09 10.89 -11.13
N ALA A 180 -19.01 11.13 -10.39
CA ALA A 180 -17.64 11.07 -10.91
C ALA A 180 -16.92 9.77 -10.53
N LYS A 181 -15.84 9.45 -11.24
CA LYS A 181 -14.92 8.40 -10.78
C LYS A 181 -14.12 8.91 -9.60
N ILE A 182 -13.96 8.06 -8.59
CA ILE A 182 -13.33 8.38 -7.32
C ILE A 182 -11.96 7.69 -7.29
N ASN A 183 -10.89 8.44 -7.05
CA ASN A 183 -9.54 7.87 -6.92
C ASN A 183 -9.02 7.84 -5.47
N ARG A 184 -9.68 8.55 -4.54
CA ARG A 184 -9.35 8.54 -3.11
C ARG A 184 -10.52 9.03 -2.26
N LEU A 185 -10.64 8.48 -1.05
CA LEU A 185 -11.64 8.86 -0.05
C LEU A 185 -10.99 8.96 1.32
N GLY A 186 -11.19 10.09 2.00
CA GLY A 186 -10.95 10.23 3.43
C GLY A 186 -12.26 10.01 4.18
N ILE A 187 -12.23 9.11 5.15
CA ILE A 187 -13.37 8.68 5.97
C ILE A 187 -13.19 9.22 7.39
N GLU A 188 -14.26 9.73 8.00
CA GLU A 188 -14.31 10.17 9.39
C GLU A 188 -15.31 9.35 10.21
N ASN A 189 -14.94 9.08 11.46
CA ASN A 189 -15.75 8.45 12.49
C ASN A 189 -16.38 7.10 12.07
N PHE A 190 -15.63 6.28 11.33
CA PHE A 190 -16.06 4.95 10.95
C PHE A 190 -16.11 4.04 12.19
N SER A 191 -17.27 3.46 12.47
CA SER A 191 -17.41 2.58 13.63
C SER A 191 -16.91 1.18 13.31
N TYR A 192 -15.83 0.76 13.95
CA TYR A 192 -15.23 -0.56 13.76
C TYR A 192 -14.75 -1.13 15.10
N ASN A 193 -15.19 -2.34 15.44
CA ASN A 193 -14.87 -3.02 16.71
C ASN A 193 -15.04 -2.14 17.97
N GLY A 194 -16.10 -1.33 18.01
CA GLY A 194 -16.41 -0.43 19.12
C GLY A 194 -15.53 0.82 19.20
N ARG A 195 -14.67 1.05 18.20
CA ARG A 195 -13.83 2.24 18.05
C ARG A 195 -14.36 3.11 16.90
N SER A 196 -13.91 4.36 16.90
CA SER A 196 -14.16 5.33 15.83
C SER A 196 -12.85 5.56 15.11
N LEU A 197 -12.79 5.21 13.82
CA LEU A 197 -11.59 5.29 13.00
C LEU A 197 -11.74 6.38 11.93
N ASP A 198 -10.67 7.13 11.73
CA ASP A 198 -10.50 8.03 10.59
C ASP A 198 -9.41 7.44 9.70
N PHE A 199 -9.65 7.36 8.39
CA PHE A 199 -8.69 6.73 7.47
C PHE A 199 -8.81 7.24 6.04
N LEU A 200 -7.80 6.98 5.24
CA LEU A 200 -7.74 7.23 3.80
C LEU A 200 -7.68 5.89 3.06
N ILE A 201 -8.47 5.77 2.00
CA ILE A 201 -8.34 4.70 0.99
C ILE A 201 -8.19 5.33 -0.40
N THR A 202 -7.47 4.64 -1.28
CA THR A 202 -7.22 5.08 -2.66
C THR A 202 -7.55 3.97 -3.65
N GLU A 203 -7.94 4.34 -4.86
CA GLU A 203 -8.23 3.40 -5.93
C GLU A 203 -7.01 2.51 -6.25
N SER A 204 -5.79 3.00 -6.05
CA SER A 204 -4.54 2.25 -6.23
C SER A 204 -4.17 1.33 -5.05
N GLY A 205 -5.09 1.06 -4.12
CA GLY A 205 -4.86 0.11 -3.02
C GLY A 205 -4.08 0.65 -1.83
N TYR A 206 -3.76 1.96 -1.77
CA TYR A 206 -3.15 2.55 -0.57
C TYR A 206 -4.20 2.86 0.50
N VAL A 207 -3.89 2.46 1.75
CA VAL A 207 -4.70 2.67 2.95
C VAL A 207 -3.86 3.33 4.05
N ASP A 208 -4.43 4.27 4.82
CA ASP A 208 -3.78 4.91 5.96
C ASP A 208 -4.79 5.19 7.08
N ILE A 209 -4.64 4.54 8.23
CA ILE A 209 -5.50 4.77 9.40
C ILE A 209 -4.86 5.82 10.31
N TYR A 210 -5.55 6.94 10.51
CA TYR A 210 -5.11 8.09 11.28
C TYR A 210 -5.29 7.92 12.80
N ASP A 211 -5.05 6.72 13.31
CA ASP A 211 -4.98 6.41 14.75
C ASP A 211 -3.67 5.68 15.05
N SER A 212 -2.82 6.31 15.86
CA SER A 212 -1.53 5.73 16.26
C SER A 212 -1.66 4.54 17.21
N ASN A 213 -2.84 4.32 17.78
CA ASN A 213 -3.12 3.20 18.68
C ASN A 213 -3.61 1.96 17.93
N VAL A 214 -3.74 2.01 16.60
CA VAL A 214 -4.04 0.83 15.80
C VAL A 214 -2.78 0.01 15.64
N ASP A 215 -2.80 -1.20 16.18
CA ASP A 215 -1.68 -2.12 16.04
C ASP A 215 -1.71 -2.86 14.68
N THR A 216 -0.71 -3.71 14.44
CA THR A 216 -0.60 -4.41 13.14
C THR A 216 -1.68 -5.49 12.98
N THR A 217 -2.10 -6.12 14.08
CA THR A 217 -3.18 -7.12 14.08
C THR A 217 -4.50 -6.45 13.72
N GLU A 218 -4.84 -5.35 14.40
CA GLU A 218 -6.04 -4.56 14.13
C GLU A 218 -6.04 -4.04 12.68
N PHE A 219 -4.89 -3.64 12.16
CA PHE A 219 -4.75 -3.21 10.77
C PHE A 219 -5.00 -4.37 9.78
N VAL A 220 -4.41 -5.55 9.99
CA VAL A 220 -4.68 -6.75 9.16
C VAL A 220 -6.17 -7.08 9.14
N GLN A 221 -6.79 -7.10 10.32
CA GLN A 221 -8.23 -7.38 10.44
C GLN A 221 -9.05 -6.33 9.70
N PHE A 222 -8.73 -5.04 9.87
CA PHE A 222 -9.43 -3.98 9.16
C PHE A 222 -9.30 -4.13 7.64
N LEU A 223 -8.11 -4.44 7.13
CA LEU A 223 -7.91 -4.66 5.70
C LEU A 223 -8.75 -5.83 5.19
N HIS A 224 -8.68 -6.98 5.87
CA HIS A 224 -9.46 -8.17 5.51
C HIS A 224 -10.97 -7.92 5.55
N ASP A 225 -11.48 -7.35 6.64
CA ASP A 225 -12.93 -7.23 6.86
C ASP A 225 -13.56 -6.09 6.06
N ILE A 226 -12.82 -4.99 5.85
CA ILE A 226 -13.38 -3.72 5.34
C ILE A 226 -12.82 -3.34 3.97
N VAL A 227 -11.58 -3.68 3.63
CA VAL A 227 -10.94 -3.21 2.38
C VAL A 227 -10.96 -4.27 1.28
N MET A 228 -10.57 -5.51 1.61
CA MET A 228 -10.47 -6.61 0.67
C MET A 228 -11.79 -6.95 -0.06
N PRO A 229 -12.99 -6.80 0.54
CA PRO A 229 -14.25 -7.00 -0.18
C PRO A 229 -14.46 -6.07 -1.38
N HIS A 230 -13.69 -4.98 -1.47
CA HIS A 230 -13.78 -3.99 -2.55
C HIS A 230 -12.62 -4.07 -3.54
N VAL A 231 -11.81 -5.12 -3.51
CA VAL A 231 -10.81 -5.36 -4.56
C VAL A 231 -11.52 -5.71 -5.86
N SER A 232 -11.21 -4.97 -6.91
CA SER A 232 -11.72 -5.22 -8.27
C SER A 232 -10.90 -6.31 -8.95
N ASN A 233 -11.58 -7.34 -9.47
CA ASN A 233 -10.99 -8.33 -10.38
C ASN A 233 -10.88 -7.80 -11.82
#